data_AF-A0A528CM23-F1
#
_entry.id   AF-A0A528CM23-F1
#
_cell.length_a   1.000
_cell.length_b   1.000
_cell.length_c   1.000
_cell.angle_alpha   90.00
_cell.angle_beta   90.00
_cell.angle_gamma   90.00
#
_symmetry.space_group_name_H-M   'P 1'
#
loop_
_entity.id
_entity.type
_entity.pdbx_description
1 polymer ?
#
loop_
_entity_poly.entity_id
_entity_poly.type
_entity_poly.pdbx_seq_one_letter_code
_entity_poly.pdbx_strand_id
1 'polypeptide(L)'
;MSMFQGLSAFPITPADASGRLDTAALARLLKHIEESGADSIGLLGSTGAYAFLTREERRRAVETAMGTVGGKIPVMVGVGAIRTSDAVDLARDAKAAGADGLLLAPVSYTPLFDDEVFEHFAAVADAGQLPLCIYNNPGTTKFT
;
A
#
# COMPACT_ATOMS: atom_id res chain seq x y z
N MET A 1 17.05 12.11 6.64
CA MET A 1 17.25 11.19 5.50
C MET A 1 15.89 10.68 5.08
N SER A 2 15.59 10.49 3.79
CA SER A 2 14.26 9.98 3.42
C SER A 2 14.12 8.54 3.87
N MET A 3 12.95 8.19 4.42
CA MET A 3 12.67 6.91 5.05
C MET A 3 12.73 5.73 4.08
N PHE A 4 12.38 5.96 2.82
CA PHE A 4 12.39 4.97 1.75
C PHE A 4 13.48 5.35 0.74
N GLN A 5 14.61 4.64 0.77
CA GLN A 5 15.74 4.78 -0.15
C GLN A 5 16.29 3.39 -0.47
N GLY A 6 17.00 3.24 -1.59
CA GLY A 6 17.59 1.96 -1.99
C GLY A 6 16.60 1.02 -2.67
N LEU A 7 16.76 -0.28 -2.42
CA LEU A 7 15.97 -1.35 -3.02
C LEU A 7 14.65 -1.55 -2.26
N SER A 8 13.54 -1.12 -2.85
CA SER A 8 12.20 -1.43 -2.35
C SER A 8 11.62 -2.66 -3.03
N ALA A 9 11.26 -3.69 -2.26
CA ALA A 9 10.59 -4.87 -2.76
C ALA A 9 9.07 -4.67 -2.82
N PHE A 10 8.43 -5.03 -3.94
CA PHE A 10 6.98 -4.97 -4.12
C PHE A 10 6.41 -6.39 -4.24
N PRO A 11 6.13 -7.08 -3.12
CA PRO A 11 5.66 -8.46 -3.15
C PRO A 11 4.24 -8.60 -3.70
N ILE A 12 3.94 -9.80 -4.19
CA ILE A 12 2.55 -10.25 -4.36
C ILE A 12 1.86 -10.37 -3.01
N THR A 13 0.52 -10.36 -3.00
CA THR A 13 -0.29 -10.73 -1.84
C THR A 13 -0.84 -12.14 -2.06
N PRO A 14 -0.29 -13.18 -1.40
CA PRO A 14 -0.72 -14.56 -1.63
C PRO A 14 -2.18 -14.79 -1.27
N ALA A 15 -2.85 -15.64 -2.04
CA ALA A 15 -4.21 -16.09 -1.79
C ALA A 15 -4.29 -17.62 -1.81
N ASP A 16 -5.23 -18.18 -1.06
CA ASP A 16 -5.55 -19.60 -1.06
C ASP A 16 -6.32 -20.02 -2.32
N ALA A 17 -6.59 -21.31 -2.47
CA ALA A 17 -7.32 -21.84 -3.64
C ALA A 17 -8.76 -21.31 -3.78
N SER A 18 -9.31 -20.68 -2.73
CA SER A 18 -10.61 -20.01 -2.75
C SER A 18 -10.51 -18.50 -2.98
N GLY A 19 -9.31 -17.98 -3.26
CA GLY A 19 -9.05 -16.57 -3.54
C GLY A 19 -8.97 -15.69 -2.30
N ARG A 20 -8.93 -16.27 -1.09
CA ARG A 20 -8.84 -15.51 0.17
C ARG A 20 -7.38 -15.27 0.54
N LEU A 21 -7.07 -14.14 1.15
CA LEU A 21 -5.74 -13.83 1.67
C LEU A 21 -5.11 -15.00 2.46
N ASP A 22 -3.93 -15.46 2.03
CA ASP A 22 -3.08 -16.41 2.77
C ASP A 22 -2.01 -15.64 3.57
N THR A 23 -2.35 -15.35 4.82
CA THR A 23 -1.47 -14.59 5.73
C THR A 23 -0.20 -15.36 6.10
N ALA A 24 -0.24 -16.69 6.13
CA ALA A 24 0.92 -17.50 6.46
C ALA A 24 1.95 -17.48 5.31
N ALA A 25 1.47 -17.58 4.07
CA ALA A 25 2.32 -17.41 2.90
C ALA A 25 2.87 -15.98 2.78
N LEU A 26 2.04 -14.97 3.06
CA LEU A 26 2.48 -13.57 3.07
C LEU A 26 3.60 -13.35 4.10
N ALA A 27 3.44 -13.83 5.34
CA ALA A 27 4.45 -13.70 6.38
C ALA A 27 5.79 -14.36 5.98
N ARG A 28 5.75 -15.56 5.40
CA ARG A 28 6.97 -16.24 4.90
C ARG A 28 7.65 -15.43 3.80
N LEU A 29 6.89 -14.89 2.85
CA LEU A 29 7.42 -14.07 1.76
C LEU A 29 8.08 -12.79 2.28
N LEU A 30 7.41 -12.09 3.22
CA LEU A 30 7.93 -10.84 3.79
C LEU A 30 9.21 -11.08 4.61
N LYS A 31 9.25 -12.17 5.39
CA LYS A 31 10.46 -12.56 6.12
C LYS A 31 11.62 -12.82 5.17
N HIS A 32 11.37 -13.54 4.07
CA HIS A 32 12.40 -13.81 3.07
C HIS A 32 12.93 -12.54 2.39
N ILE A 33 12.06 -11.56 2.11
CA ILE A 33 12.44 -10.26 1.56
C ILE A 33 13.34 -9.49 2.54
N GLU A 34 12.97 -9.45 3.81
CA GLU A 34 13.76 -8.81 4.86
C GLU A 34 15.13 -9.48 5.02
N GLU A 35 15.18 -10.81 5.12
CA GLU A 35 16.43 -11.59 5.20
C GLU A 35 17.33 -11.45 3.96
N SER A 36 16.75 -11.13 2.80
CA SER A 36 17.49 -10.91 1.55
C SER A 36 18.13 -9.52 1.46
N GLY A 37 17.89 -8.64 2.45
CA GLY A 37 18.51 -7.33 2.54
C GLY A 37 17.87 -6.26 1.65
N ALA A 38 16.56 -6.34 1.41
CA ALA A 38 15.83 -5.20 0.86
C ALA A 38 15.86 -4.02 1.84
N ASP A 39 15.83 -2.79 1.33
CA ASP A 39 15.85 -1.57 2.15
C ASP A 39 14.44 -1.15 2.58
N SER A 40 13.41 -1.51 1.82
CA SER A 40 12.01 -1.28 2.17
C SER A 40 11.04 -2.25 1.50
N ILE A 41 9.80 -2.27 1.96
CA ILE A 41 8.70 -3.06 1.36
C ILE A 41 7.57 -2.13 0.93
N GLY A 42 7.21 -2.19 -0.36
CA GLY A 42 5.99 -1.61 -0.92
C GLY A 42 4.85 -2.62 -0.91
N LEU A 43 4.17 -2.75 0.23
CA LEU A 43 3.05 -3.69 0.42
C LEU A 43 1.79 -3.16 -0.27
N LEU A 44 0.95 -4.05 -0.81
CA LEU A 44 -0.32 -3.69 -1.47
C LEU A 44 -0.14 -2.69 -2.63
N GLY A 45 1.00 -2.73 -3.33
CA GLY A 45 1.15 -2.08 -4.64
C GLY A 45 0.38 -2.81 -5.75
N SER A 46 0.51 -2.35 -7.00
CA SER A 46 -0.10 -3.03 -8.16
C SER A 46 0.30 -4.51 -8.25
N THR A 47 1.58 -4.82 -8.02
CA THR A 47 2.10 -6.20 -7.91
C THR A 47 1.43 -7.00 -6.79
N GLY A 48 1.08 -6.33 -5.70
CA GLY A 48 0.35 -6.90 -4.55
C GLY A 48 -1.14 -7.12 -4.81
N ALA A 49 -1.64 -6.86 -6.02
CA ALA A 49 -3.02 -7.09 -6.43
C ALA A 49 -4.08 -6.38 -5.56
N TYR A 50 -3.74 -5.24 -4.96
CA TYR A 50 -4.59 -4.55 -3.97
C TYR A 50 -6.00 -4.25 -4.47
N ALA A 51 -6.16 -4.02 -5.78
CA ALA A 51 -7.43 -3.68 -6.40
C ALA A 51 -8.46 -4.82 -6.35
N PHE A 52 -8.01 -6.05 -6.10
CA PHE A 52 -8.84 -7.25 -6.02
C PHE A 52 -9.12 -7.70 -4.58
N LEU A 53 -8.60 -6.97 -3.58
CA LEU A 53 -8.75 -7.30 -2.17
C LEU A 53 -9.83 -6.42 -1.55
N THR A 54 -10.64 -7.03 -0.68
CA THR A 54 -11.55 -6.28 0.18
C THR A 54 -10.77 -5.41 1.16
N ARG A 55 -11.40 -4.35 1.70
CA ARG A 55 -10.79 -3.52 2.76
C ARG A 55 -10.31 -4.39 3.94
N GLU A 56 -11.11 -5.38 4.32
CA GLU A 56 -10.79 -6.29 5.42
C GLU A 56 -9.56 -7.16 5.12
N GLU A 57 -9.43 -7.68 3.90
CA GLU A 57 -8.22 -8.42 3.50
C GLU A 57 -7.00 -7.50 3.44
N ARG A 58 -7.15 -6.26 2.96
CA ARG A 58 -6.05 -5.28 2.97
C ARG A 58 -5.60 -4.97 4.38
N ARG A 59 -6.52 -4.71 5.30
CA ARG A 59 -6.21 -4.50 6.73
C ARG A 59 -5.47 -5.70 7.32
N ARG A 60 -5.97 -6.92 7.11
CA ARG A 60 -5.30 -8.15 7.57
C ARG A 60 -3.92 -8.35 6.95
N ALA A 61 -3.72 -7.98 5.69
CA ALA A 61 -2.42 -8.05 5.04
C ALA A 61 -1.42 -7.06 5.66
N VAL A 62 -1.85 -5.84 5.97
CA VAL A 62 -1.02 -4.86 6.68
C VAL A 62 -0.67 -5.34 8.08
N GLU A 63 -1.65 -5.82 8.85
CA GLU A 63 -1.42 -6.38 10.19
C GLU A 63 -0.44 -7.55 10.16
N THR A 64 -0.57 -8.43 9.17
CA THR A 64 0.36 -9.55 8.94
C THR A 64 1.77 -9.02 8.66
N ALA A 65 1.91 -8.01 7.82
CA ALA A 65 3.21 -7.43 7.48
C ALA A 65 3.85 -6.78 8.71
N MET A 66 3.12 -5.92 9.42
CA MET A 66 3.62 -5.22 10.60
C MET A 66 3.96 -6.19 11.73
N GLY A 67 3.18 -7.26 11.93
CA GLY A 67 3.51 -8.32 12.89
C GLY A 67 4.72 -9.18 12.51
N THR A 68 5.10 -9.23 11.23
CA THR A 68 6.22 -10.06 10.75
C THR A 68 7.53 -9.27 10.69
N VAL A 69 7.50 -8.08 10.08
CA VAL A 69 8.68 -7.29 9.72
C VAL A 69 8.66 -5.85 10.23
N GLY A 70 7.57 -5.43 10.90
CA GLY A 70 7.45 -4.09 11.46
C GLY A 70 8.60 -3.74 12.40
N GLY A 71 9.14 -2.53 12.25
CA GLY A 71 10.29 -2.04 13.01
C GLY A 71 11.64 -2.65 12.62
N LYS A 72 11.69 -3.66 11.75
CA LYS A 72 12.94 -4.24 11.22
C LYS A 72 13.31 -3.64 9.86
N ILE A 73 12.30 -3.43 9.01
CA ILE A 73 12.42 -2.85 7.67
C ILE A 73 11.23 -1.91 7.44
N PRO A 74 11.42 -0.72 6.85
CA PRO A 74 10.32 0.20 6.56
C PRO A 74 9.27 -0.41 5.62
N VAL A 75 8.00 -0.29 5.98
CA VAL A 75 6.86 -0.76 5.19
C VAL A 75 6.00 0.41 4.72
N MET A 76 5.95 0.59 3.40
CA MET A 76 5.05 1.52 2.73
C MET A 76 3.82 0.78 2.22
N VAL A 77 2.62 1.24 2.57
CA VAL A 77 1.36 0.56 2.27
C VAL A 77 0.60 1.25 1.15
N GLY A 78 0.26 0.51 0.10
CA GLY A 78 -0.66 0.92 -0.95
C GLY A 78 -2.07 1.16 -0.42
N VAL A 79 -2.56 2.39 -0.57
CA VAL A 79 -3.90 2.84 -0.12
C VAL A 79 -4.78 3.35 -1.25
N GLY A 80 -4.41 3.05 -2.50
CA GLY A 80 -5.22 3.37 -3.68
C GLY A 80 -6.61 2.75 -3.61
N ALA A 81 -7.62 3.52 -4.01
CA ALA A 81 -9.01 3.12 -4.18
C ALA A 81 -9.71 4.10 -5.14
N ILE A 82 -10.81 3.67 -5.77
CA ILE A 82 -11.56 4.51 -6.72
C ILE A 82 -12.23 5.71 -6.01
N ARG A 83 -12.65 5.52 -4.76
CA ARG A 83 -13.30 6.57 -3.96
C ARG A 83 -12.33 7.14 -2.95
N THR A 84 -12.28 8.47 -2.85
CA THR A 84 -11.45 9.17 -1.84
C THR A 84 -11.79 8.73 -0.42
N SER A 85 -13.07 8.52 -0.09
CA SER A 85 -13.49 8.00 1.22
C SER A 85 -12.84 6.66 1.56
N ASP A 86 -12.73 5.78 0.57
CA ASP A 86 -12.21 4.43 0.77
C ASP A 86 -10.68 4.49 0.92
N ALA A 87 -9.99 5.33 0.13
CA ALA A 87 -8.56 5.57 0.26
C ALA A 87 -8.19 6.19 1.63
N VAL A 88 -9.01 7.14 2.10
CA VAL A 88 -8.89 7.76 3.44
C VAL A 88 -9.01 6.70 4.53
N ASP A 89 -9.98 5.81 4.42
CA ASP A 89 -10.19 4.72 5.37
C ASP A 89 -9.04 3.72 5.37
N LEU A 90 -8.52 3.37 4.19
CA LEU A 90 -7.34 2.51 4.06
C LEU A 90 -6.08 3.16 4.63
N ALA A 91 -5.92 4.47 4.51
CA ALA A 91 -4.82 5.21 5.12
C ALA A 91 -4.90 5.20 6.66
N ARG A 92 -6.10 5.31 7.22
CA ARG A 92 -6.32 5.16 8.67
C ARG A 92 -6.00 3.74 9.13
N ASP A 93 -6.46 2.73 8.39
CA ASP A 93 -6.18 1.33 8.71
C ASP A 93 -4.66 1.06 8.68
N ALA A 94 -3.95 1.56 7.67
CA ALA A 94 -2.50 1.42 7.55
C ALA A 94 -1.76 2.10 8.72
N LYS A 95 -2.14 3.34 9.08
CA LYS A 95 -1.60 4.06 10.23
C LYS A 95 -1.83 3.32 11.53
N ALA A 96 -3.06 2.84 11.75
CA ALA A 96 -3.44 2.14 12.98
C ALA A 96 -2.65 0.83 13.15
N ALA A 97 -2.33 0.15 12.04
CA ALA A 97 -1.51 -1.05 12.05
C ALA A 97 0.01 -0.77 12.22
N GLY A 98 0.43 0.50 12.13
CA GLY A 98 1.81 0.92 12.37
C GLY A 98 2.68 1.04 11.11
N ALA A 99 2.09 1.15 9.92
CA ALA A 99 2.85 1.37 8.69
C ALA A 99 3.74 2.62 8.76
N ASP A 100 4.88 2.58 8.09
CA ASP A 100 5.87 3.68 8.11
C ASP A 100 5.53 4.76 7.08
N GLY A 101 4.78 4.42 6.04
CA GLY A 101 4.37 5.33 4.99
C GLY A 101 3.24 4.79 4.12
N LEU A 102 2.71 5.66 3.28
CA LEU A 102 1.62 5.38 2.37
C LEU A 102 2.09 5.47 0.92
N LEU A 103 1.50 4.65 0.06
CA LEU A 103 1.67 4.70 -1.39
C LEU A 103 0.31 4.91 -2.04
N LEU A 104 0.19 5.95 -2.87
CA LEU A 104 -1.09 6.29 -3.49
C LEU A 104 -0.91 6.62 -4.97
N ALA A 105 -1.57 5.83 -5.82
CA ALA A 105 -1.82 6.19 -7.21
C ALA A 105 -3.26 6.72 -7.32
N PRO A 106 -3.52 7.78 -8.11
CA PRO A 106 -4.85 8.34 -8.31
C PRO A 106 -5.65 7.45 -9.28
N VAL A 107 -6.05 6.27 -8.82
CA VAL A 107 -6.81 5.33 -9.64
C VAL A 107 -8.26 5.79 -9.74
N SER A 108 -8.72 5.94 -10.98
CA SER A 108 -10.08 6.34 -11.29
C SER A 108 -10.63 5.54 -12.47
N TYR A 109 -11.95 5.50 -12.61
CA TYR A 109 -12.60 4.93 -13.80
C TYR A 109 -12.59 5.93 -14.96
N THR A 110 -12.96 7.18 -14.68
CA THR A 110 -12.84 8.33 -15.59
C THR A 110 -11.59 9.13 -15.29
N PRO A 111 -10.92 9.72 -16.29
CA PRO A 111 -9.82 10.65 -16.03
C PRO A 111 -10.25 11.76 -15.07
N LEU A 112 -9.37 12.09 -14.12
CA LEU A 112 -9.56 13.17 -13.16
C LEU A 112 -8.87 14.44 -13.65
N PHE A 113 -9.34 15.60 -13.18
CA PHE A 113 -8.66 16.88 -13.34
C PHE A 113 -7.58 17.08 -12.27
N ASP A 114 -6.66 18.03 -12.51
CA ASP A 114 -5.52 18.29 -11.62
C ASP A 114 -5.95 18.67 -10.19
N ASP A 115 -7.01 19.45 -10.04
CA ASP A 115 -7.58 19.84 -8.75
C ASP A 115 -8.23 18.65 -8.04
N GLU A 116 -8.95 17.80 -8.76
CA GLU A 116 -9.52 16.57 -8.20
C GLU A 116 -8.44 15.61 -7.67
N VAL A 117 -7.33 15.49 -8.41
CA VAL A 117 -6.19 14.66 -8.00
C VAL A 117 -5.48 15.27 -6.78
N PHE A 118 -5.30 16.59 -6.76
CA PHE A 118 -4.73 17.29 -5.61
C PHE A 118 -5.57 17.07 -4.35
N GLU A 119 -6.88 17.31 -4.42
CA GLU A 119 -7.80 17.14 -3.28
C GLU A 119 -7.85 15.69 -2.81
N HIS A 120 -7.78 14.72 -3.75
CA HIS A 120 -7.67 13.30 -3.41
C HIS A 120 -6.41 13.00 -2.59
N PHE A 121 -5.24 13.47 -3.03
CA PHE A 121 -3.99 13.29 -2.27
C PHE A 121 -4.02 14.01 -0.93
N ALA A 122 -4.52 15.25 -0.89
CA ALA A 122 -4.59 16.06 0.32
C ALA A 122 -5.46 15.40 1.39
N ALA A 123 -6.64 14.91 1.02
CA ALA A 123 -7.54 14.21 1.95
C ALA A 123 -6.90 12.92 2.52
N VAL A 124 -6.21 12.14 1.69
CA VAL A 124 -5.56 10.91 2.14
C VAL A 124 -4.35 11.21 3.02
N ALA A 125 -3.54 12.22 2.67
CA ALA A 125 -2.41 12.65 3.49
C ALA A 125 -2.86 13.14 4.88
N ASP A 126 -3.91 13.96 4.94
CA ASP A 126 -4.46 14.50 6.19
C ASP A 126 -5.03 13.39 7.09
N ALA A 127 -5.74 12.41 6.51
CA ALA A 127 -6.26 11.30 7.30
C ALA A 127 -5.17 10.32 7.77
N GLY A 128 -4.21 10.04 6.89
CA GLY A 128 -3.13 9.08 7.11
C GLY A 128 -2.08 9.57 8.10
N GLN A 129 -1.76 10.87 8.11
CA GLN A 129 -0.73 11.46 8.98
C GLN A 129 0.60 10.68 8.97
N LEU A 130 0.94 10.15 7.80
CA LEU A 130 2.17 9.40 7.50
C LEU A 130 2.77 9.99 6.22
N PRO A 131 4.09 9.82 5.99
CA PRO A 131 4.70 10.16 4.71
C PRO A 131 3.95 9.51 3.54
N LEU A 132 3.50 10.32 2.58
CA LEU A 132 2.77 9.87 1.40
C LEU A 132 3.68 9.88 0.16
N CYS A 133 3.89 8.71 -0.42
CA CYS A 133 4.53 8.54 -1.71
C CYS A 133 3.48 8.58 -2.83
N ILE A 134 3.55 9.61 -3.68
CA ILE A 134 2.73 9.70 -4.89
C ILE A 134 3.26 8.69 -5.91
N TYR A 135 2.40 7.75 -6.29
CA TYR A 135 2.71 6.75 -7.30
C TYR A 135 2.16 7.18 -8.66
N ASN A 136 2.99 7.84 -9.45
CA ASN A 136 2.63 8.23 -10.82
C ASN A 136 2.78 7.04 -11.78
N ASN A 137 1.64 6.53 -12.29
CA ASN A 137 1.58 5.42 -13.24
C ASN A 137 0.51 5.71 -14.34
N PRO A 138 0.81 6.62 -15.28
CA PRO A 138 -0.15 7.13 -16.25
C PRO A 138 -0.74 6.06 -17.17
N GLY A 139 -0.01 4.95 -17.41
CA GLY A 139 -0.52 3.82 -18.18
C GLY A 139 -1.80 3.23 -17.58
N THR A 140 -1.87 3.19 -16.25
CA THR A 140 -3.01 2.69 -15.48
C THR A 140 -3.98 3.79 -15.08
N THR A 141 -3.48 4.91 -14.55
CA THR A 141 -4.33 5.97 -13.97
C THR A 141 -4.86 6.97 -14.98
N LYS A 142 -4.25 7.04 -16.17
CA LYS A 142 -4.55 8.06 -17.20
C LYS A 142 -4.35 9.51 -16.73
N PHE A 143 -3.61 9.70 -15.64
CA PHE A 143 -3.18 10.98 -15.09
C PHE A 143 -1.67 11.10 -15.24
N THR A 144 -1.15 12.27 -15.66
CA THR A 144 0.27 12.50 -15.98
C THR A 144 0.91 13.52 -15.06
#